data_AF-A0A323UR12-F1
#
_entry.id   AF-A0A323UR12-F1
#
_cell.length_a   1.000
_cell.length_b   1.000
_cell.length_c   1.000
_cell.angle_alpha   90.00
_cell.angle_beta   90.00
_cell.angle_gamma   90.00
#
_symmetry.space_group_name_H-M   'P 1'
#
loop_
_entity.id
_entity.type
_entity.pdbx_description
1 polymer ?
#
loop_
_entity_poly.entity_id
_entity_poly.type
_entity_poly.pdbx_seq_one_letter_code
_entity_poly.pdbx_strand_id
1 'polypeptide(L)'
;MERALIARVAHEINRAYCASIGDPSQPEWESAPEWQRASALAGVDMHLANPEATPEQSHESWLAQKLEDGWKYGPVKDADKKEHPCCVPYAELPTEQKSKDYLFRAVVHALKDLPDTVQVQQPAPTRQLSAVRALRDAGADIVSITYRGRKVYRDRTSIRATWQPGETKRVPTRDAEILLRFIEFAVAAPDETEALPESNEDDDVATLVASQAQREDAVRQELEGTLNLVETMDKDALEAYAAKYEVSLDKRRAVAALRTEVANLIEQFGVR
;
A
#
# COMPACT_ATOMS: atom_id res chain seq x y z
N MET A 1 -4.64 14.50 -14.77
CA MET A 1 -3.57 14.69 -13.75
C MET A 1 -3.52 16.17 -13.39
N GLU A 2 -3.23 16.54 -12.15
CA GLU A 2 -3.19 17.94 -11.71
C GLU A 2 -2.18 18.71 -12.56
N ARG A 3 -2.57 19.90 -13.04
CA ARG A 3 -1.72 20.73 -13.93
C ARG A 3 -0.32 20.97 -13.35
N ALA A 4 -0.22 21.15 -12.03
CA ALA A 4 1.03 21.45 -11.35
C ALA A 4 1.98 20.24 -11.37
N LEU A 5 1.42 19.03 -11.26
CA LEU A 5 2.18 17.80 -11.37
C LEU A 5 2.65 17.58 -12.82
N ILE A 6 1.80 17.84 -13.81
CA ILE A 6 2.19 17.78 -15.23
C ILE A 6 3.35 18.76 -15.51
N ALA A 7 3.24 20.01 -15.05
CA ALA A 7 4.28 21.03 -15.23
C ALA A 7 5.61 20.64 -14.58
N ARG A 8 5.56 20.08 -13.37
CA ARG A 8 6.73 19.53 -12.67
C ARG A 8 7.41 18.44 -13.49
N VAL A 9 6.64 17.45 -13.98
CA VAL A 9 7.20 16.35 -14.78
C VAL A 9 7.79 16.88 -16.08
N ALA A 10 7.09 17.76 -16.79
CA ALA A 10 7.58 18.34 -18.05
C ALA A 10 8.88 19.14 -17.86
N HIS A 11 8.98 19.92 -16.78
CA HIS A 11 10.22 20.60 -16.39
C HIS A 11 11.36 19.63 -16.11
N GLU A 12 11.12 18.59 -15.31
CA GLU A 12 12.17 17.61 -14.97
C GLU A 12 12.64 16.81 -16.20
N ILE A 13 11.74 16.50 -17.14
CA ILE A 13 12.12 15.86 -18.41
C ILE A 13 13.00 16.79 -19.26
N ASN A 14 12.63 18.08 -19.39
CA ASN A 14 13.46 19.05 -20.11
C ASN A 14 14.81 19.28 -19.44
N ARG A 15 14.86 19.31 -18.09
CA ARG A 15 16.10 19.40 -17.33
C ARG A 15 16.98 18.18 -17.56
N ALA A 16 16.43 16.97 -17.48
CA ALA A 16 17.15 15.72 -17.72
C ALA A 16 17.70 15.66 -19.15
N TYR A 17 16.90 16.13 -20.13
CA TYR A 17 17.35 16.26 -21.51
C TYR A 17 18.52 17.24 -21.65
N CYS A 18 18.42 18.45 -21.07
CA CYS A 18 19.53 19.42 -21.04
C CYS A 18 20.80 18.81 -20.42
N ALA A 19 20.69 18.14 -19.27
CA ALA A 19 21.82 17.46 -18.63
C ALA A 19 22.46 16.40 -19.54
N SER A 20 21.65 15.66 -20.32
CA SER A 20 22.13 14.64 -21.25
C SER A 20 22.98 15.19 -22.41
N ILE A 21 22.75 16.46 -22.80
CA ILE A 21 23.53 17.17 -23.82
C ILE A 21 24.61 18.07 -23.23
N GLY A 22 24.90 17.93 -21.93
CA GLY A 22 25.96 18.67 -21.23
C GLY A 22 25.58 20.09 -20.80
N ASP A 23 24.29 20.42 -20.73
CA ASP A 23 23.78 21.70 -20.22
C ASP A 23 23.18 21.54 -18.81
N PRO A 24 23.95 21.82 -17.73
CA PRO A 24 23.45 21.75 -16.37
C PRO A 24 22.77 23.06 -15.91
N SER A 25 22.48 24.01 -16.80
CA SER A 25 21.98 25.35 -16.42
C SER A 25 20.56 25.37 -15.86
N GLN A 26 19.80 24.28 -16.01
CA GLN A 26 18.43 24.20 -15.50
C GLN A 26 18.38 23.68 -14.05
N PRO A 27 17.84 24.46 -13.09
CA PRO A 27 17.67 24.01 -11.71
C PRO A 27 16.55 22.96 -11.61
N GLU A 28 16.60 22.15 -10.55
CA GLU A 28 15.49 21.27 -10.15
C GLU A 28 14.22 22.06 -9.85
N TRP A 29 13.04 21.45 -10.04
CA TRP A 29 11.74 22.11 -9.88
C TRP A 29 11.60 22.86 -8.55
N GLU A 30 12.03 22.26 -7.44
CA GLU A 30 11.90 22.86 -6.09
C GLU A 30 12.82 24.07 -5.91
N SER A 31 13.91 24.15 -6.66
CA SER A 31 14.87 25.26 -6.65
C SER A 31 14.65 26.24 -7.81
N ALA A 32 13.71 25.96 -8.71
CA ALA A 32 13.44 26.80 -9.87
C ALA A 32 12.77 28.11 -9.42
N PRO A 33 13.21 29.27 -9.95
CA PRO A 33 12.60 30.55 -9.62
C PRO A 33 11.14 30.58 -10.08
N GLU A 34 10.32 31.40 -9.40
CA GLU A 34 8.88 31.46 -9.63
C GLU A 34 8.52 31.70 -11.11
N TRP A 35 9.22 32.63 -11.77
CA TRP A 35 8.99 32.93 -13.18
C TRP A 35 9.24 31.72 -14.10
N GLN A 36 10.15 30.80 -13.73
CA GLN A 36 10.45 29.61 -14.52
C GLN A 36 9.36 28.55 -14.33
N ARG A 37 8.89 28.36 -13.09
CA ARG A 37 7.74 27.47 -12.79
C ARG A 37 6.45 28.00 -13.43
N ALA A 38 6.23 29.31 -13.39
CA ALA A 38 5.10 29.96 -14.05
C ALA A 38 5.15 29.78 -15.57
N SER A 39 6.33 29.88 -16.19
CA SER A 39 6.51 29.61 -17.62
C SER A 39 6.17 28.15 -17.99
N ALA A 40 6.55 27.18 -17.16
CA ALA A 40 6.16 25.78 -17.36
C ALA A 40 4.64 25.58 -17.22
N LEU A 41 4.01 26.18 -16.19
CA LEU A 41 2.56 26.12 -16.01
C LEU A 41 1.81 26.71 -17.22
N ALA A 42 2.24 27.88 -17.72
CA ALA A 42 1.67 28.50 -18.92
C ALA A 42 1.78 27.59 -20.15
N GLY A 43 2.91 26.89 -20.32
CA GLY A 43 3.08 25.91 -21.38
C GLY A 43 2.11 24.72 -21.25
N VAL A 44 1.89 24.21 -20.04
CA VAL A 44 0.88 23.16 -19.78
C VAL A 44 -0.51 23.66 -20.13
N ASP A 45 -0.89 24.84 -19.62
CA ASP A 45 -2.21 25.43 -19.85
C ASP A 45 -2.46 25.65 -21.35
N MET A 46 -1.44 26.07 -22.10
CA MET A 46 -1.53 26.23 -23.56
C MET A 46 -1.83 24.91 -24.28
N HIS A 47 -1.12 23.83 -23.96
CA HIS A 47 -1.36 22.50 -24.57
C HIS A 47 -2.69 21.88 -24.13
N LEU A 48 -3.13 22.12 -22.89
CA LEU A 48 -4.44 21.68 -22.41
C LEU A 48 -5.58 22.42 -23.11
N ALA A 49 -5.43 23.72 -23.33
CA ALA A 49 -6.41 24.53 -24.07
C ALA A 49 -6.39 24.26 -25.58
N ASN A 50 -5.26 23.82 -26.12
CA ASN A 50 -5.05 23.58 -27.56
C ASN A 50 -4.47 22.17 -27.82
N PRO A 51 -5.29 21.10 -27.78
CA PRO A 51 -4.81 19.72 -27.88
C PRO A 51 -4.13 19.35 -29.22
N GLU A 52 -4.26 20.18 -30.24
CA GLU A 52 -3.60 19.99 -31.54
C GLU A 52 -2.40 20.92 -31.73
N ALA A 53 -2.02 21.69 -30.71
CA ALA A 53 -0.87 22.61 -30.78
C ALA A 53 0.41 21.86 -31.16
N THR A 54 1.12 22.40 -32.14
CA THR A 54 2.41 21.87 -32.58
C THR A 54 3.53 22.34 -31.65
N PRO A 55 4.70 21.67 -31.67
CA PRO A 55 5.89 22.18 -30.98
C PRO A 55 6.27 23.61 -31.41
N GLU A 56 6.07 23.96 -32.68
CA GLU A 56 6.29 25.31 -33.19
C GLU A 56 5.35 26.32 -32.55
N GLN A 57 4.04 26.03 -32.49
CA GLN A 57 3.06 26.90 -31.83
C GLN A 57 3.32 27.01 -30.32
N SER A 58 3.86 25.94 -29.71
CA SER A 58 4.32 25.97 -28.32
C SER A 58 5.46 26.94 -28.11
N HIS A 59 6.45 26.93 -28.99
CA HIS A 59 7.56 27.87 -28.96
C HIS A 59 7.10 29.30 -29.25
N GLU A 60 6.22 29.51 -30.23
CA GLU A 60 5.68 30.83 -30.57
C GLU A 60 4.91 31.44 -29.39
N SER A 61 4.12 30.64 -28.67
CA SER A 61 3.44 31.07 -27.46
C SER A 61 4.42 31.46 -26.35
N TRP A 62 5.45 30.64 -26.12
CA TRP A 62 6.52 30.95 -25.17
C TRP A 62 7.27 32.24 -25.55
N LEU A 63 7.59 32.40 -26.84
CA LEU A 63 8.29 33.56 -27.37
C LEU A 63 7.47 34.82 -27.21
N ALA A 64 6.18 34.79 -27.56
CA ALA A 64 5.27 35.92 -27.40
C ALA A 64 5.21 36.40 -25.94
N GLN A 65 5.05 35.47 -25.00
CA GLN A 65 5.06 35.79 -23.57
C GLN A 65 6.41 36.39 -23.14
N LYS A 66 7.52 35.82 -23.59
CA LYS A 66 8.86 36.34 -23.27
C LYS A 66 9.06 37.75 -23.78
N LEU A 67 8.65 38.05 -25.01
CA LEU A 67 8.75 39.40 -25.58
C LEU A 67 7.87 40.40 -24.83
N GLU A 68 6.66 40.01 -24.43
CA GLU A 68 5.77 40.84 -23.60
C GLU A 68 6.38 41.13 -22.21
N ASP A 69 7.03 40.13 -21.61
CA ASP A 69 7.79 40.27 -20.37
C ASP A 69 9.09 41.09 -20.55
N GLY A 70 9.38 41.58 -21.75
CA GLY A 70 10.55 42.40 -22.08
C GLY A 70 11.83 41.61 -22.31
N TRP A 71 11.75 40.30 -22.54
CA TRP A 71 12.88 39.52 -23.00
C TRP A 71 13.21 39.80 -24.45
N LYS A 72 14.48 39.64 -24.80
CA LYS A 72 14.99 39.84 -26.16
C LYS A 72 16.05 38.79 -26.46
N TYR A 73 16.42 38.69 -27.74
CA TYR A 73 17.55 37.87 -28.14
C TYR A 73 18.85 38.33 -27.47
N GLY A 74 19.62 37.37 -26.99
CA GLY A 74 21.03 37.54 -26.64
C GLY A 74 21.76 36.19 -26.71
N PRO A 75 23.08 36.19 -26.93
CA PRO A 75 23.83 34.96 -27.21
C PRO A 75 23.89 33.98 -26.03
N VAL A 76 23.67 34.47 -24.82
CA VAL A 76 23.63 33.69 -23.58
C VAL A 76 22.42 34.15 -22.77
N LYS A 77 21.84 33.23 -21.99
CA LYS A 77 20.73 33.57 -21.09
C LYS A 77 21.24 34.46 -19.94
N ASP A 78 20.67 35.65 -19.83
CA ASP A 78 20.96 36.62 -18.78
C ASP A 78 19.62 37.15 -18.23
N ALA A 79 19.28 36.76 -17.00
CA ALA A 79 18.00 37.10 -16.40
C ALA A 79 17.88 38.59 -16.03
N ASP A 80 19.01 39.23 -15.68
CA ASP A 80 19.04 40.64 -15.28
C ASP A 80 18.83 41.54 -16.50
N LYS A 81 19.42 41.17 -17.65
CA LYS A 81 19.24 41.88 -18.93
C LYS A 81 18.02 41.42 -19.72
N LYS A 82 17.32 40.38 -19.25
CA LYS A 82 16.24 39.68 -19.95
C LYS A 82 16.66 39.24 -21.36
N GLU A 83 17.80 38.58 -21.47
CA GLU A 83 18.31 38.05 -22.73
C GLU A 83 18.20 36.52 -22.76
N HIS A 84 17.78 35.95 -23.90
CA HIS A 84 17.72 34.50 -24.08
C HIS A 84 18.08 34.09 -25.53
N PRO A 85 18.92 33.06 -25.72
CA PRO A 85 19.35 32.64 -27.07
C PRO A 85 18.21 32.09 -27.93
N CYS A 86 17.18 31.55 -27.30
CA CYS A 86 15.99 31.05 -27.99
C CYS A 86 14.94 32.12 -28.32
N CYS A 87 15.18 33.41 -28.04
CA CYS A 87 14.28 34.49 -28.46
C CYS A 87 14.41 34.79 -29.98
N VAL A 88 14.17 33.77 -30.80
CA VAL A 88 14.24 33.75 -32.27
C VAL A 88 13.06 32.94 -32.83
N PRO A 89 12.68 33.10 -34.12
CA PRO A 89 11.66 32.26 -34.75
C PRO A 89 11.97 30.77 -34.64
N TYR A 90 10.93 29.93 -34.58
CA TYR A 90 11.09 28.47 -34.40
C TYR A 90 11.99 27.85 -35.48
N ALA A 91 11.86 28.29 -36.73
CA ALA A 91 12.69 27.84 -37.84
C ALA A 91 14.20 27.97 -37.56
N GLU A 92 14.61 29.02 -36.85
CA GLU A 92 16.00 29.37 -36.54
C GLU A 92 16.53 28.67 -35.27
N LEU A 93 15.67 27.97 -34.52
CA LEU A 93 16.12 27.23 -33.35
C LEU A 93 17.03 26.04 -33.74
N PRO A 94 18.10 25.79 -32.96
CA PRO A 94 18.83 24.54 -33.01
C PRO A 94 17.91 23.34 -32.74
N THR A 95 18.24 22.19 -33.32
CA THR A 95 17.49 20.94 -33.15
C THR A 95 17.36 20.56 -31.67
N GLU A 96 18.38 20.84 -30.87
CA GLU A 96 18.40 20.57 -29.43
C GLU A 96 17.36 21.41 -28.68
N GLN A 97 17.14 22.66 -29.10
CA GLN A 97 16.11 23.50 -28.50
C GLN A 97 14.71 23.09 -28.96
N LYS A 98 14.53 22.78 -30.25
CA LYS A 98 13.26 22.21 -30.77
C LYS A 98 12.86 20.92 -30.04
N SER A 99 13.83 20.08 -29.70
CA SER A 99 13.58 18.81 -28.98
C SER A 99 12.87 19.03 -27.64
N LYS A 100 13.14 20.15 -26.95
CA LYS A 100 12.45 20.49 -25.69
C LYS A 100 10.96 20.73 -25.90
N ASP A 101 10.57 21.36 -27.00
CA ASP A 101 9.15 21.58 -27.31
C ASP A 101 8.41 20.27 -27.61
N TYR A 102 9.07 19.35 -28.34
CA TYR A 102 8.54 18.00 -28.57
C TYR A 102 8.37 17.20 -27.28
N LEU A 103 9.39 17.20 -26.41
CA LEU A 103 9.37 16.48 -25.15
C LEU A 103 8.31 17.06 -24.20
N PHE A 104 8.26 18.38 -24.06
CA PHE A 104 7.29 19.06 -23.22
C PHE A 104 5.85 18.72 -23.65
N ARG A 105 5.56 18.84 -24.95
CA ARG A 105 4.28 18.44 -25.53
C ARG A 105 3.98 16.97 -25.25
N ALA A 106 4.92 16.06 -25.52
CA ALA A 106 4.70 14.62 -25.32
C ALA A 106 4.30 14.31 -23.86
N VAL A 107 4.95 14.94 -22.88
CA VAL A 107 4.63 14.77 -21.45
C VAL A 107 3.23 15.27 -21.13
N VAL A 108 2.87 16.48 -21.54
CA VAL A 108 1.53 17.03 -21.25
C VAL A 108 0.43 16.12 -21.82
N HIS A 109 0.58 15.68 -23.06
CA HIS A 109 -0.43 14.87 -23.73
C HIS A 109 -0.51 13.45 -23.16
N ALA A 110 0.61 12.89 -22.68
CA ALA A 110 0.61 11.58 -22.04
C ALA A 110 -0.04 11.60 -20.64
N LEU A 111 0.03 12.72 -19.93
CA LEU A 111 -0.40 12.79 -18.52
C LEU A 111 -1.79 13.42 -18.33
N LYS A 112 -2.30 14.21 -19.28
CA LYS A 112 -3.55 14.98 -19.11
C LYS A 112 -4.75 14.14 -18.66
N ASP A 113 -4.89 12.93 -19.20
CA ASP A 113 -6.04 12.03 -18.97
C ASP A 113 -5.80 11.02 -17.83
N LEU A 114 -4.61 11.02 -17.22
CA LEU A 114 -4.30 10.11 -16.11
C LEU A 114 -4.87 10.63 -14.78
N PRO A 115 -5.33 9.76 -13.87
CA PRO A 115 -5.77 10.18 -12.54
C PRO A 115 -4.59 10.66 -11.68
N ASP A 116 -4.85 11.55 -10.72
CA ASP A 116 -3.82 12.11 -9.81
C ASP A 116 -3.23 11.07 -8.88
N THR A 117 -4.07 10.12 -8.47
CA THR A 117 -3.65 8.95 -7.72
C THR A 117 -3.75 7.73 -8.62
N VAL A 118 -2.62 7.07 -8.86
CA VAL A 118 -2.65 5.67 -9.29
C VAL A 118 -3.20 4.87 -8.11
N GLN A 119 -4.48 4.50 -8.19
CA GLN A 119 -5.06 3.54 -7.25
C GLN A 119 -4.34 2.22 -7.49
N VAL A 120 -3.30 1.94 -6.70
CA VAL A 120 -2.66 0.62 -6.69
C VAL A 120 -3.73 -0.34 -6.18
N GLN A 121 -4.37 -1.06 -7.10
CA GLN A 121 -5.28 -2.15 -6.74
C GLN A 121 -4.46 -3.18 -5.98
N GLN A 122 -4.56 -3.14 -4.65
CA GLN A 122 -4.01 -4.20 -3.83
C GLN A 122 -4.67 -5.52 -4.22
N PRO A 123 -3.92 -6.63 -4.29
CA PRO A 123 -4.50 -7.92 -4.59
C PRO A 123 -5.65 -8.22 -3.61
N ALA A 124 -6.76 -8.75 -4.13
CA ALA A 124 -7.99 -9.00 -3.40
C ALA A 124 -7.81 -9.63 -1.99
N PRO A 125 -6.97 -10.68 -1.80
CA PRO A 125 -6.73 -11.23 -0.45
C PRO A 125 -6.07 -10.22 0.50
N THR A 126 -5.14 -9.39 0.02
CA THR A 126 -4.52 -8.34 0.85
C THR A 126 -5.51 -7.25 1.23
N ARG A 127 -6.42 -6.88 0.32
CA ARG A 127 -7.49 -5.92 0.59
C ARG A 127 -8.47 -6.44 1.64
N GLN A 128 -8.89 -7.71 1.54
CA GLN A 128 -9.81 -8.33 2.50
C GLN A 128 -9.20 -8.46 3.89
N LEU A 129 -7.94 -8.88 3.99
CA LEU A 129 -7.22 -8.91 5.28
C LEU A 129 -7.09 -7.53 5.89
N SER A 130 -6.84 -6.51 5.08
CA SER A 130 -6.76 -5.12 5.56
C SER A 130 -8.11 -4.63 6.09
N ALA A 131 -9.21 -4.97 5.40
CA ALA A 131 -10.56 -4.64 5.85
C ALA A 131 -10.91 -5.31 7.19
N VAL A 132 -10.55 -6.58 7.38
CA VAL A 132 -10.82 -7.30 8.65
C VAL A 132 -9.95 -6.77 9.80
N ARG A 133 -8.70 -6.40 9.53
CA ARG A 133 -7.87 -5.71 10.53
C ARG A 133 -8.48 -4.37 10.94
N ALA A 134 -8.98 -3.59 9.99
CA ALA A 134 -9.67 -2.34 10.29
C ALA A 134 -10.94 -2.54 11.13
N LEU A 135 -11.71 -3.59 10.85
CA LEU A 135 -12.88 -3.97 11.66
C LEU A 135 -12.48 -4.37 13.08
N ARG A 136 -11.40 -5.14 13.25
CA ARG A 136 -10.84 -5.48 14.56
C ARG A 136 -10.42 -4.24 15.33
N ASP A 137 -9.70 -3.33 14.68
CA ASP A 137 -9.21 -2.10 15.30
C ASP A 137 -10.36 -1.15 15.65
N ALA A 138 -11.50 -1.26 14.96
CA ALA A 138 -12.77 -0.61 15.29
C ALA A 138 -13.61 -1.33 16.37
N GLY A 139 -13.11 -2.45 16.92
CA GLY A 139 -13.78 -3.21 17.99
C GLY A 139 -14.90 -4.14 17.51
N ALA A 140 -14.95 -4.49 16.21
CA ALA A 140 -15.89 -5.50 15.75
C ALA A 140 -15.37 -6.91 16.09
N ASP A 141 -16.13 -7.63 16.92
CA ASP A 141 -15.77 -8.99 17.35
C ASP A 141 -16.17 -10.08 16.35
N ILE A 142 -17.13 -9.78 15.47
CA ILE A 142 -17.72 -10.73 14.52
C ILE A 142 -17.76 -10.13 13.11
N VAL A 143 -17.32 -10.91 12.12
CA VAL A 143 -17.31 -10.55 10.70
C VAL A 143 -18.07 -11.60 9.89
N SER A 144 -18.90 -11.16 8.95
CA SER A 144 -19.53 -12.05 7.97
C SER A 144 -18.57 -12.32 6.82
N ILE A 145 -18.28 -13.59 6.56
CA ILE A 145 -17.47 -14.03 5.42
C ILE A 145 -18.23 -15.06 4.58
N THR A 146 -18.02 -15.02 3.27
CA THR A 146 -18.62 -15.91 2.27
C THR A 146 -17.58 -16.85 1.71
N TYR A 147 -17.90 -18.14 1.66
CA TYR A 147 -17.06 -19.14 1.01
C TYR A 147 -17.46 -19.31 -0.46
N ARG A 148 -16.54 -19.01 -1.37
CA ARG A 148 -16.68 -19.03 -2.83
C ARG A 148 -16.00 -20.25 -3.47
N GLY A 149 -15.54 -21.22 -2.67
CA GLY A 149 -14.97 -22.45 -3.19
C GLY A 149 -16.03 -23.38 -3.80
N ARG A 150 -15.58 -24.34 -4.61
CA ARG A 150 -16.49 -25.22 -5.38
C ARG A 150 -16.90 -26.50 -4.65
N LYS A 151 -16.20 -26.86 -3.57
CA LYS A 151 -16.43 -28.09 -2.78
C LYS A 151 -16.61 -27.74 -1.33
N VAL A 152 -17.26 -28.62 -0.57
CA VAL A 152 -17.36 -28.50 0.89
C VAL A 152 -15.97 -28.33 1.50
N TYR A 153 -15.80 -27.30 2.32
CA TYR A 153 -14.55 -27.02 3.04
C TYR A 153 -14.73 -27.26 4.54
N ARG A 154 -13.79 -27.96 5.16
CA ARG A 154 -13.75 -28.16 6.62
C ARG A 154 -12.67 -27.28 7.21
N ASP A 155 -13.12 -26.33 8.02
CA ASP A 155 -12.27 -25.33 8.63
C ASP A 155 -11.35 -25.93 9.70
N ARG A 156 -10.12 -25.43 9.74
CA ARG A 156 -9.09 -25.80 10.71
C ARG A 156 -8.84 -24.76 11.80
N THR A 157 -9.55 -23.64 11.77
CA THR A 157 -9.53 -22.62 12.82
C THR A 157 -10.25 -23.09 14.09
N SER A 158 -10.39 -22.19 15.06
CA SER A 158 -11.08 -22.44 16.34
C SER A 158 -12.53 -22.86 16.16
N ILE A 159 -13.21 -22.32 15.13
CA ILE A 159 -14.65 -22.57 14.93
C ILE A 159 -14.95 -23.95 14.36
N ARG A 160 -13.98 -24.61 13.70
CA ARG A 160 -14.14 -25.95 13.08
C ARG A 160 -15.38 -26.07 12.19
N ALA A 161 -15.82 -24.97 11.57
CA ALA A 161 -17.02 -24.93 10.75
C ALA A 161 -16.87 -25.74 9.45
N THR A 162 -17.98 -26.25 8.95
CA THR A 162 -18.06 -26.79 7.59
C THR A 162 -18.75 -25.78 6.70
N TRP A 163 -18.18 -25.54 5.52
CA TRP A 163 -18.59 -24.49 4.58
C TRP A 163 -19.08 -25.09 3.26
N GLN A 164 -20.28 -24.72 2.84
CA GLN A 164 -20.87 -25.04 1.54
C GLN A 164 -20.53 -23.96 0.51
N PRO A 165 -20.34 -24.30 -0.79
CA PRO A 165 -20.17 -23.31 -1.84
C PRO A 165 -21.26 -22.22 -1.82
N GLY A 166 -20.85 -20.95 -1.72
CA GLY A 166 -21.72 -19.78 -1.63
C GLY A 166 -22.19 -19.43 -0.21
N GLU A 167 -21.88 -20.24 0.79
CA GLU A 167 -22.35 -20.04 2.16
C GLU A 167 -21.66 -18.85 2.84
N THR A 168 -22.47 -18.01 3.47
CA THR A 168 -22.01 -16.90 4.31
C THR A 168 -22.20 -17.27 5.78
N LYS A 169 -21.16 -17.09 6.60
CA LYS A 169 -21.26 -17.25 8.06
C LYS A 169 -20.65 -16.06 8.78
N ARG A 170 -21.19 -15.79 9.96
CA ARG A 170 -20.61 -14.90 10.96
C ARG A 170 -19.54 -15.64 11.72
N VAL A 171 -18.32 -15.13 11.71
CA VAL A 171 -17.17 -15.75 12.40
C VAL A 171 -16.46 -14.70 13.25
N PRO A 172 -15.78 -15.11 14.34
CA PRO A 172 -14.95 -14.18 15.10
C PRO A 172 -13.90 -13.54 14.20
N THR A 173 -13.61 -12.27 14.45
CA THR A 173 -12.67 -11.48 13.64
C THR A 173 -11.30 -12.14 13.51
N ARG A 174 -10.83 -12.81 14.57
CA ARG A 174 -9.59 -13.60 14.59
C ARG A 174 -9.59 -14.76 13.59
N ASP A 175 -10.70 -15.50 13.49
CA ASP A 175 -10.83 -16.61 12.55
C ASP A 175 -10.99 -16.08 11.11
N ALA A 176 -11.69 -14.96 10.92
CA ALA A 176 -11.78 -14.28 9.63
C ALA A 176 -10.40 -13.89 9.06
N GLU A 177 -9.48 -13.40 9.91
CA GLU A 177 -8.10 -13.07 9.49
C GLU A 177 -7.30 -14.28 8.98
N ILE A 178 -7.65 -15.48 9.41
CA ILE A 178 -7.02 -16.72 8.95
C ILE A 178 -7.70 -17.18 7.65
N LEU A 179 -9.04 -17.19 7.63
CA LEU A 179 -9.82 -17.69 6.51
C LEU A 179 -9.66 -16.82 5.26
N LEU A 180 -9.57 -15.49 5.40
CA LEU A 180 -9.39 -14.57 4.27
C LEU A 180 -7.97 -14.57 3.67
N ARG A 181 -7.07 -15.41 4.19
CA ARG A 181 -5.80 -15.72 3.51
C ARG A 181 -6.01 -16.66 2.32
N PHE A 182 -7.10 -17.43 2.33
CA PHE A 182 -7.48 -18.33 1.26
C PHE A 182 -8.34 -17.56 0.25
N ILE A 183 -8.03 -17.71 -1.04
CA ILE A 183 -8.71 -16.98 -2.12
C ILE A 183 -10.20 -17.34 -2.25
N GLU A 184 -10.57 -18.50 -1.72
CA GLU A 184 -11.93 -19.01 -1.69
C GLU A 184 -12.80 -18.32 -0.65
N PHE A 185 -12.26 -17.48 0.24
CA PHE A 185 -13.04 -16.73 1.22
C PHE A 185 -13.06 -15.25 0.89
N ALA A 186 -14.18 -14.60 1.19
CA ALA A 186 -14.34 -13.16 1.01
C ALA A 186 -15.17 -12.57 2.16
N VAL A 187 -14.94 -11.29 2.50
CA VAL A 187 -15.87 -10.56 3.37
C VAL A 187 -17.21 -10.43 2.65
N ALA A 188 -18.31 -10.74 3.34
CA ALA A 188 -19.66 -10.66 2.77
C ALA A 188 -20.04 -9.20 2.50
N ALA A 189 -20.77 -8.94 1.41
CA ALA A 189 -21.29 -7.61 1.13
C ALA A 189 -22.46 -7.28 2.09
N PRO A 190 -22.70 -5.99 2.42
CA PRO A 190 -23.78 -5.59 3.32
C PRO A 190 -25.18 -6.02 2.86
N ASP A 191 -25.37 -6.22 1.55
CA ASP A 191 -26.66 -6.56 0.93
C ASP A 191 -26.92 -8.07 0.76
N GLU A 192 -25.96 -8.95 1.13
CA GLU A 192 -26.10 -10.41 0.97
C GLU A 192 -26.62 -11.14 2.23
N THR A 193 -27.19 -10.39 3.19
CA THR A 193 -28.04 -10.99 4.24
C THR A 193 -29.41 -11.33 3.65
N GLU A 194 -29.48 -12.36 2.82
CA GLU A 194 -30.75 -13.05 2.59
C GLU A 194 -31.20 -13.68 3.91
N ALA A 195 -32.44 -13.35 4.30
CA ALA A 195 -33.09 -13.88 5.49
C ALA A 195 -33.15 -15.42 5.43
N LEU A 196 -32.34 -16.07 6.25
CA LEU A 196 -32.50 -17.49 6.59
C LEU A 196 -33.69 -17.63 7.55
N PRO A 197 -34.42 -18.76 7.50
CA PRO A 197 -35.66 -18.94 8.25
C PRO A 197 -35.38 -18.92 9.76
N GLU A 198 -36.28 -18.30 10.52
CA GLU A 198 -36.26 -18.24 11.99
C GLU A 198 -36.24 -19.66 12.61
N SER A 199 -35.06 -20.24 12.76
CA SER A 199 -34.76 -21.12 13.89
C SER A 199 -34.09 -20.28 14.97
N ASN A 200 -34.30 -20.62 16.24
CA ASN A 200 -33.77 -19.92 17.42
C ASN A 200 -32.23 -20.02 17.49
N GLU A 201 -31.51 -19.41 16.54
CA GLU A 201 -30.05 -19.52 16.38
C GLU A 201 -29.28 -18.59 17.32
N ASP A 202 -29.89 -17.52 17.84
CA ASP A 202 -29.25 -16.62 18.81
C ASP A 202 -28.91 -17.33 20.13
N ASP A 203 -29.71 -18.33 20.53
CA ASP A 203 -29.47 -19.16 21.72
C ASP A 203 -28.32 -20.16 21.51
N ASP A 204 -28.19 -20.70 20.30
CA ASP A 204 -27.10 -21.62 19.94
C ASP A 204 -25.76 -20.88 19.84
N VAL A 205 -25.74 -19.66 19.29
CA VAL A 205 -24.52 -18.83 19.19
C VAL A 205 -24.07 -18.34 20.58
N ALA A 206 -24.98 -17.88 21.43
CA ALA A 206 -24.65 -17.50 22.81
C ALA A 206 -24.10 -18.69 23.60
N THR A 207 -24.68 -19.88 23.40
CA THR A 207 -24.19 -21.13 24.00
C THR A 207 -22.80 -21.52 23.49
N LEU A 208 -22.54 -21.34 22.18
CA LEU A 208 -21.23 -21.60 21.59
C LEU A 208 -20.17 -20.63 22.12
N VAL A 209 -20.46 -19.34 22.19
CA VAL A 209 -19.55 -18.31 22.74
C VAL A 209 -19.24 -18.57 24.21
N ALA A 210 -20.26 -18.90 25.02
CA ALA A 210 -20.06 -19.27 26.42
C ALA A 210 -19.18 -20.53 26.56
N SER A 211 -19.40 -21.55 25.71
CA SER A 211 -18.57 -22.76 25.70
C SER A 211 -17.12 -22.48 25.25
N GLN A 212 -16.89 -21.47 24.42
CA GLN A 212 -15.56 -21.05 23.97
C GLN A 212 -14.81 -20.32 25.08
N ALA A 213 -15.45 -19.35 25.73
CA ALA A 213 -14.85 -18.63 26.86
C ALA A 213 -14.42 -19.60 27.98
N GLN A 214 -15.27 -20.59 28.29
CA GLN A 214 -14.95 -21.63 29.27
C GLN A 214 -13.75 -22.51 28.86
N ARG A 215 -13.60 -22.83 27.57
CA ARG A 215 -12.45 -23.60 27.07
C ARG A 215 -11.18 -22.77 27.06
N GLU A 216 -11.25 -21.49 26.72
CA GLU A 216 -10.10 -20.58 26.75
C GLU A 216 -9.61 -20.35 28.18
N ASP A 217 -10.53 -20.16 29.13
CA ASP A 217 -10.19 -20.06 30.55
C ASP A 217 -9.54 -21.35 31.07
N ALA A 218 -10.04 -22.52 30.66
CA ALA A 218 -9.44 -23.80 31.02
C ALA A 218 -8.01 -23.96 30.46
N VAL A 219 -7.81 -23.62 29.18
CA VAL A 219 -6.47 -23.66 28.53
C VAL A 219 -5.52 -22.66 29.19
N ARG A 220 -6.00 -21.48 29.55
CA ARG A 220 -5.21 -20.46 30.24
C ARG A 220 -4.79 -20.91 31.63
N GLN A 221 -5.70 -21.53 32.39
CA GLN A 221 -5.39 -22.11 33.70
C GLN A 221 -4.40 -23.26 33.59
N GLU A 222 -4.54 -24.12 32.58
CA GLU A 222 -3.60 -25.22 32.31
C GLU A 222 -2.20 -24.71 31.94
N LEU A 223 -2.13 -23.68 31.10
CA LEU A 223 -0.89 -22.99 30.74
C LEU A 223 -0.20 -22.42 31.97
N GLU A 224 -0.93 -21.65 32.79
CA GLU A 224 -0.40 -21.02 33.99
C GLU A 224 0.08 -22.06 35.02
N GLY A 225 -0.70 -23.13 35.22
CA GLY A 225 -0.30 -24.25 36.09
C GLY A 225 0.98 -24.93 35.62
N THR A 226 1.14 -25.11 34.31
CA THR A 226 2.33 -25.74 33.72
C THR A 226 3.56 -24.82 33.84
N LEU A 227 3.41 -23.52 33.60
CA LEU A 227 4.50 -22.55 33.75
C LEU A 227 4.97 -22.48 35.21
N ASN A 228 4.05 -22.46 36.17
CA ASN A 228 4.37 -22.51 37.59
C ASN A 228 5.11 -23.81 37.97
N LEU A 229 4.74 -24.96 37.37
CA LEU A 229 5.48 -26.21 37.57
C LEU A 229 6.92 -26.10 37.04
N VAL A 230 7.11 -25.56 35.83
CA VAL A 230 8.43 -25.34 35.22
C VAL A 230 9.34 -24.48 36.09
N GLU A 231 8.79 -23.46 36.77
CA GLU A 231 9.56 -22.65 37.72
C GLU A 231 10.17 -23.45 38.87
N THR A 232 9.59 -24.60 39.21
CA THR A 232 10.07 -25.49 40.28
C THR A 232 10.95 -26.64 39.78
N MET A 233 11.00 -26.91 38.46
CA MET A 233 11.73 -28.04 37.88
C MET A 233 13.25 -27.89 38.00
N ASP A 234 13.94 -29.02 38.18
CA ASP A 234 15.39 -29.13 38.06
C ASP A 234 15.83 -29.35 36.60
N LYS A 235 17.15 -29.41 36.36
CA LYS A 235 17.69 -29.50 35.00
C LYS A 235 17.31 -30.79 34.26
N ASP A 236 17.17 -31.90 34.98
CA ASP A 236 16.85 -33.19 34.37
C ASP A 236 15.36 -33.25 34.00
N ALA A 237 14.51 -32.71 34.88
CA ALA A 237 13.08 -32.57 34.63
C ALA A 237 12.80 -31.61 33.45
N LEU A 238 13.55 -30.50 33.34
CA LEU A 238 13.43 -29.56 32.21
C LEU A 238 13.85 -30.19 30.88
N GLU A 239 14.91 -31.00 30.87
CA GLU A 239 15.35 -31.73 29.68
C GLU A 239 14.30 -32.73 29.21
N ALA A 240 13.72 -33.50 30.13
CA ALA A 240 12.63 -34.43 29.83
C ALA A 240 11.39 -33.71 29.29
N TYR A 241 11.08 -32.52 29.81
CA TYR A 241 9.94 -31.73 29.33
C TYR A 241 10.21 -31.14 27.93
N ALA A 242 11.40 -30.57 27.69
CA ALA A 242 11.79 -30.05 26.39
C ALA A 242 11.81 -31.13 25.29
N ALA A 243 12.12 -32.38 25.66
CA ALA A 243 12.07 -33.51 24.74
C ALA A 243 10.67 -33.76 24.14
N LYS A 244 9.58 -33.36 24.83
CA LYS A 244 8.21 -33.40 24.27
C LYS A 244 8.00 -32.46 23.07
N TYR A 245 8.86 -31.45 22.95
CA TYR A 245 8.94 -30.52 21.82
C TYR A 245 10.06 -30.90 20.85
N GLU A 246 10.68 -32.07 21.02
CA GLU A 246 11.84 -32.52 20.25
C GLU A 246 13.05 -31.57 20.36
N VAL A 247 13.15 -30.83 21.47
CA VAL A 247 14.24 -29.89 21.76
C VAL A 247 15.19 -30.47 22.79
N SER A 248 16.50 -30.40 22.51
CA SER A 248 17.57 -30.77 23.44
C SER A 248 18.16 -29.52 24.10
N LEU A 249 18.19 -29.51 25.43
CA LEU A 249 18.68 -28.38 26.22
C LEU A 249 20.19 -28.47 26.48
N ASP A 250 20.89 -27.33 26.43
CA ASP A 250 22.29 -27.26 26.88
C ASP A 250 22.38 -27.17 28.41
N LYS A 251 22.56 -28.33 29.06
CA LYS A 251 22.64 -28.47 30.52
C LYS A 251 23.77 -27.69 31.19
N ARG A 252 24.75 -27.19 30.43
CA ARG A 252 25.82 -26.33 30.95
C ARG A 252 25.30 -24.98 31.43
N ARG A 253 24.16 -24.53 30.90
CA ARG A 253 23.52 -23.26 31.26
C ARG A 253 22.90 -23.30 32.65
N ALA A 254 22.70 -22.13 33.26
CA ALA A 254 22.05 -22.02 34.57
C ALA A 254 20.61 -22.52 34.51
N VAL A 255 20.11 -23.11 35.60
CA VAL A 255 18.73 -23.67 35.65
C VAL A 255 17.67 -22.62 35.32
N ALA A 256 17.86 -21.36 35.75
CA ALA A 256 16.97 -20.25 35.41
C ALA A 256 16.85 -20.03 33.90
N ALA A 257 17.97 -20.12 33.17
CA ALA A 257 17.98 -19.95 31.71
C ALA A 257 17.28 -21.10 30.99
N LEU A 258 17.39 -22.32 31.52
CA LEU A 258 16.70 -23.49 30.99
C LEU A 258 15.18 -23.42 31.26
N ARG A 259 14.76 -22.90 32.41
CA ARG A 259 13.34 -22.64 32.72
C ARG A 259 12.73 -21.64 31.76
N THR A 260 13.43 -20.53 31.48
CA THR A 260 12.99 -19.55 30.48
C THR A 260 12.85 -20.17 29.10
N GLU A 261 13.79 -21.03 28.70
CA GLU A 261 13.73 -21.70 27.40
C GLU A 261 12.53 -22.65 27.30
N VAL A 262 12.26 -23.45 28.34
CA VAL A 262 11.08 -24.33 28.38
C VAL A 262 9.77 -23.54 28.46
N ALA A 263 9.72 -22.45 29.23
CA ALA A 263 8.56 -21.56 29.28
C ALA A 263 8.22 -20.99 27.90
N ASN A 264 9.24 -20.55 27.15
CA ASN A 264 9.06 -20.07 25.78
C ASN A 264 8.51 -21.16 24.84
N LEU A 265 8.97 -22.42 24.98
CA LEU A 265 8.42 -23.54 24.20
C LEU A 265 6.94 -23.78 24.51
N ILE A 266 6.55 -23.69 25.78
CA ILE A 266 5.16 -23.84 26.23
C ILE A 266 4.29 -22.71 25.69
N GLU A 267 4.75 -21.46 25.74
CA GLU A 267 4.01 -20.32 25.19
C GLU A 267 3.88 -20.37 23.66
N GLN A 268 4.92 -20.83 22.96
CA GLN A 268 4.96 -20.87 21.51
C GLN A 268 4.16 -22.04 20.92
N PHE A 269 4.18 -23.20 21.57
CA PHE A 269 3.64 -24.45 21.03
C PHE A 269 2.51 -25.06 21.86
N GLY A 270 2.14 -24.45 22.98
CA GLY A 270 1.15 -24.95 23.93
C GLY A 270 1.70 -26.00 24.88
N VAL A 271 0.93 -26.33 25.93
CA VAL A 271 1.25 -27.39 26.90
C VAL A 271 1.26 -28.77 26.20
N ARG A 272 2.26 -29.60 26.50
CA ARG A 272 2.41 -30.98 25.98
C ARG A 272 2.66 -32.01 27.09
#